data_AF-A0A0M2VHY6-F1
#
_entry.id   AF-A0A0M2VHY6-F1
#
_cell.length_a   1.000
_cell.length_b   1.000
_cell.length_c   1.000
_cell.angle_alpha   90.00
_cell.angle_beta   90.00
_cell.angle_gamma   90.00
#
_symmetry.space_group_name_H-M   'P 1'
#
loop_
_entity.id
_entity.type
_entity.pdbx_description
1 polymer ?
#
loop_
_entity_poly.entity_id
_entity_poly.type
_entity_poly.pdbx_seq_one_letter_code
_entity_poly.pdbx_strand_id
1 'polypeptide(L)'
;MIEQTVISRTLVQRVLGVLLLFSALLYLLMLIIQMPELQQTSAGLINEDNAGWSFTISIATTIVFVFSRLVLGYIVYLNKPLAHWLFFSLCLLTLISGGMGFVLAIAALMVRFWPDNDIKNSNAD
;
A
#
# COMPACT_ATOMS: atom_id res chain seq x y z
N MET A 1 28.13 -21.82 15.49
CA MET A 1 26.69 -22.19 15.53
C MET A 1 25.93 -20.88 15.44
N ILE A 2 25.66 -20.43 14.20
CA ILE A 2 24.97 -19.17 13.96
C ILE A 2 23.49 -19.54 13.94
N GLU A 3 22.75 -19.13 14.97
CA GLU A 3 21.29 -19.10 14.91
C GLU A 3 20.91 -18.22 13.73
N GLN A 4 20.64 -18.84 12.57
CA GLN A 4 19.85 -18.18 11.56
C GLN A 4 18.47 -18.01 12.18
N THR A 5 18.21 -16.81 12.68
CA THR A 5 16.87 -16.34 12.97
C THR A 5 16.09 -16.45 11.66
N VAL A 6 15.42 -17.58 11.47
CA VAL A 6 14.50 -17.78 10.35
C VAL A 6 13.37 -16.81 10.60
N ILE A 7 13.51 -15.58 10.08
CA ILE A 7 12.46 -14.57 10.18
C ILE A 7 11.26 -15.20 9.47
N SER A 8 10.29 -15.64 10.27
CA SER A 8 9.14 -16.37 9.75
C SER A 8 8.44 -15.46 8.75
N ARG A 9 8.18 -15.98 7.54
CA ARG A 9 7.52 -15.25 6.46
C ARG A 9 6.22 -14.58 6.93
N THR A 10 5.50 -15.22 7.83
CA THR A 10 4.29 -14.71 8.50
C THR A 10 4.55 -13.47 9.37
N LEU A 11 5.70 -13.38 10.04
CA LEU A 11 6.10 -12.21 10.82
C LEU A 11 6.45 -11.05 9.88
N VAL A 12 7.18 -11.31 8.80
CA VAL A 12 7.46 -10.30 7.75
C VAL A 12 6.16 -9.77 7.14
N GLN A 13 5.22 -10.65 6.80
CA GLN A 13 3.89 -10.26 6.30
C GLN A 13 3.15 -9.36 7.28
N ARG A 14 3.11 -9.72 8.57
CA ARG A 14 2.43 -8.90 9.58
C ARG A 14 3.07 -7.53 9.73
N VAL A 15 4.40 -7.47 9.82
CA VAL A 15 5.14 -6.21 9.92
C VAL A 15 4.89 -5.36 8.67
N LEU A 16 4.90 -5.96 7.48
CA LEU A 16 4.62 -5.27 6.23
C LEU A 16 3.19 -4.74 6.16
N GLY A 17 2.21 -5.54 6.61
CA GLY A 17 0.81 -5.13 6.68
C GLY A 17 0.61 -3.94 7.62
N VAL A 18 1.25 -3.95 8.79
CA VAL A 18 1.23 -2.82 9.74
C VAL A 18 1.88 -1.57 9.13
N LEU A 19 3.02 -1.71 8.46
CA LEU A 19 3.69 -0.62 7.76
C LEU A 19 2.82 -0.02 6.65
N LEU A 20 2.10 -0.85 5.89
CA LEU A 20 1.15 -0.40 4.87
C LEU A 20 -0.01 0.40 5.49
N LEU A 21 -0.57 -0.08 6.61
CA LEU A 21 -1.62 0.63 7.34
C LEU A 21 -1.12 1.98 7.89
N PHE A 22 0.09 1.99 8.48
CA PHE A 22 0.70 3.21 9.00
C PHE A 22 1.03 4.21 7.89
N SER A 23 1.51 3.73 6.75
CA SER A 23 1.74 4.55 5.56
C SER A 23 0.45 5.17 5.02
N ALA A 24 -0.65 4.43 5.02
CA ALA A 24 -1.95 4.97 4.63
C ALA A 24 -2.43 6.06 5.59
N LEU A 25 -2.23 5.86 6.90
CA LEU A 25 -2.59 6.84 7.94
C LEU A 25 -1.77 8.12 7.80
N LEU A 26 -0.46 8.03 7.60
CA LEU A 26 0.42 9.17 7.38
C LEU A 26 0.03 9.94 6.11
N TYR A 27 -0.28 9.23 5.03
CA TYR A 27 -0.69 9.84 3.77
C TYR A 27 -2.03 10.57 3.90
N LEU A 28 -2.97 10.01 4.66
CA LEU A 28 -4.23 10.68 5.00
C LEU A 28 -4.00 11.91 5.88
N LEU A 29 -3.08 11.86 6.83
CA LEU A 29 -2.72 13.00 7.66
C LEU A 29 -2.07 14.12 6.84
N MET A 30 -1.16 13.78 5.93
CA MET A 30 -0.60 14.75 4.98
C MET A 30 -1.68 15.39 4.10
N LEU A 31 -2.66 14.60 3.63
CA LEU A 31 -3.77 15.14 2.85
C LEU A 31 -4.58 16.18 3.64
N ILE A 32 -4.88 15.90 4.91
CA ILE A 32 -5.62 16.84 5.78
C ILE A 32 -4.82 18.14 5.97
N ILE A 33 -3.50 18.04 6.16
CA ILE A 33 -2.64 19.21 6.34
C ILE A 33 -2.51 20.03 5.04
N GLN A 34 -2.48 19.35 3.89
CA GLN A 34 -2.35 19.99 2.57
C GLN A 34 -3.67 20.49 1.98
N MET A 35 -4.83 20.16 2.57
CA MET A 35 -6.14 20.65 2.14
C MET A 35 -6.21 22.18 1.91
N PRO A 36 -5.74 23.04 2.83
CA PRO A 36 -5.76 24.50 2.62
C PRO A 36 -4.92 24.94 1.41
N GLU A 37 -3.76 24.31 1.16
CA GLU A 37 -2.93 24.62 -0.01
C GLU A 37 -3.57 24.14 -1.32
N LEU A 38 -4.21 22.97 -1.31
CA LEU A 38 -4.93 22.43 -2.47
C LEU A 38 -6.14 23.29 -2.87
N GLN A 39 -6.84 23.87 -1.90
CA GLN A 39 -7.94 24.82 -2.16
C GLN A 39 -7.43 26.14 -2.77
N GLN A 40 -6.31 26.67 -2.29
CA GLN A 40 -5.72 27.89 -2.84
C GLN A 40 -5.14 27.68 -4.24
N THR A 41 -4.53 26.52 -4.47
CA THR A 41 -3.96 26.16 -5.77
C THR A 41 -5.04 25.96 -6.83
N SER A 42 -6.15 25.28 -6.50
CA SER A 42 -7.25 25.09 -7.45
C SER A 42 -7.99 26.40 -7.76
N ALA A 43 -8.09 27.31 -6.79
CA ALA A 43 -8.64 28.64 -7.00
C ALA A 43 -7.76 29.54 -7.89
N GLY A 44 -6.43 29.33 -7.91
CA GLY A 44 -5.49 30.13 -8.68
C GLY A 44 -5.24 29.67 -10.12
N LEU A 45 -5.58 28.43 -10.49
CA LEU A 45 -5.17 27.81 -11.77
C LEU A 45 -6.30 27.58 -12.78
N ILE A 46 -7.58 27.67 -12.40
CA ILE A 46 -8.70 27.29 -13.27
C ILE A 46 -9.86 28.28 -13.08
N ASN A 47 -10.47 28.75 -14.18
CA ASN A 47 -11.72 29.52 -14.15
C ASN A 47 -12.73 28.88 -13.16
N GLU A 48 -13.38 29.70 -12.34
CA GLU A 48 -14.23 29.31 -11.19
C GLU A 48 -15.23 28.18 -11.50
N ASP A 49 -15.70 28.05 -12.74
CA ASP A 49 -16.64 27.00 -13.18
C ASP A 49 -16.06 25.57 -13.15
N ASN A 50 -14.73 25.39 -13.29
CA ASN A 50 -14.10 24.05 -13.34
C ASN A 50 -13.18 23.73 -12.14
N ALA A 51 -12.88 24.72 -11.29
CA ALA A 51 -12.03 24.54 -10.11
C ALA A 51 -12.61 23.54 -9.10
N GLY A 52 -13.94 23.53 -8.93
CA GLY A 52 -14.65 22.58 -8.06
C GLY A 52 -14.48 21.12 -8.50
N TRP A 53 -14.66 20.83 -9.79
CA TRP A 53 -14.54 19.47 -10.33
C TRP A 53 -13.12 18.93 -10.22
N SER A 54 -12.10 19.75 -10.51
CA SER A 54 -10.70 19.32 -10.40
C SER A 54 -10.30 19.01 -8.95
N PHE A 55 -10.79 19.81 -7.99
CA PHE A 55 -10.54 19.56 -6.56
C PHE A 55 -11.22 18.27 -6.08
N THR A 56 -12.48 18.04 -6.48
CA THR A 56 -13.21 16.80 -6.15
C THR A 56 -12.53 15.56 -6.74
N ILE A 57 -12.08 15.61 -8.00
CA ILE A 57 -11.39 14.49 -8.65
C ILE A 57 -10.05 14.21 -7.96
N SER A 58 -9.29 15.26 -7.62
CA SER A 58 -8.03 15.11 -6.90
C SER A 58 -8.24 14.43 -5.54
N ILE A 59 -9.23 14.87 -4.76
CA ILE A 59 -9.55 14.25 -3.47
C ILE A 59 -10.04 12.81 -3.65
N ALA A 60 -10.95 12.57 -4.60
CA ALA A 60 -11.49 11.24 -4.85
C ALA A 60 -10.36 10.26 -5.22
N THR A 61 -9.44 10.66 -6.08
CA THR A 61 -8.28 9.84 -6.48
C THR A 61 -7.37 9.54 -5.29
N THR A 62 -7.11 10.53 -4.43
CA THR A 62 -6.32 10.34 -3.21
C THR A 62 -6.99 9.37 -2.23
N ILE A 63 -8.32 9.48 -2.05
CA ILE A 63 -9.09 8.55 -1.21
C ILE A 63 -8.96 7.12 -1.75
N VAL A 64 -9.08 6.93 -3.08
CA VAL A 64 -8.91 5.63 -3.73
C VAL A 64 -7.52 5.05 -3.45
N PHE A 65 -6.46 5.87 -3.51
CA PHE A 65 -5.10 5.43 -3.19
C PHE A 65 -4.92 5.05 -1.71
N VAL A 66 -5.47 5.84 -0.78
CA VAL A 66 -5.48 5.50 0.64
C VAL A 66 -6.21 4.18 0.87
N PHE A 67 -7.39 4.02 0.27
CA PHE A 67 -8.21 2.83 0.42
C PHE A 67 -7.48 1.59 -0.12
N SER A 68 -6.83 1.70 -1.29
CA SER A 68 -6.00 0.62 -1.83
C SER A 68 -4.90 0.18 -0.86
N ARG A 69 -4.18 1.14 -0.25
CA ARG A 69 -3.14 0.85 0.75
C ARG A 69 -3.71 0.18 2.00
N LEU A 70 -4.84 0.66 2.52
CA LEU A 70 -5.49 0.08 3.69
C LEU A 70 -5.94 -1.36 3.43
N VAL A 71 -6.62 -1.59 2.30
CA VAL A 71 -7.11 -2.91 1.91
C VAL A 71 -5.94 -3.87 1.67
N LEU A 72 -4.91 -3.44 0.94
CA LEU A 72 -3.71 -4.24 0.71
C LEU A 72 -2.99 -4.57 2.03
N GLY A 73 -2.79 -3.57 2.90
CA GLY A 73 -2.17 -3.76 4.22
C GLY A 73 -2.95 -4.72 5.11
N TYR A 74 -4.29 -4.60 5.14
CA TYR A 74 -5.17 -5.48 5.90
C TYR A 74 -5.12 -6.92 5.40
N ILE A 75 -5.14 -7.12 4.07
CA ILE A 75 -5.08 -8.46 3.46
C ILE A 75 -3.73 -9.13 3.74
N VAL A 76 -2.63 -8.37 3.58
CA VAL A 76 -1.28 -8.86 3.86
C VAL A 76 -1.11 -9.17 5.36
N TYR A 77 -1.65 -8.33 6.24
CA TYR A 77 -1.62 -8.53 7.69
C TYR A 77 -2.35 -9.80 8.13
N LEU A 78 -3.56 -10.02 7.60
CA LEU A 78 -4.36 -11.20 7.92
C LEU A 78 -3.96 -12.46 7.13
N ASN A 79 -3.01 -12.34 6.20
CA ASN A 79 -2.64 -13.39 5.26
C ASN A 79 -3.88 -14.03 4.58
N LYS A 80 -4.88 -13.19 4.22
CA LYS A 80 -6.11 -13.71 3.61
C LYS A 80 -5.84 -14.19 2.18
N PRO A 81 -6.36 -15.36 1.79
CA PRO A 81 -6.25 -15.83 0.42
C PRO A 81 -7.14 -14.96 -0.48
N LEU A 82 -6.52 -13.98 -1.14
CA LEU A 82 -7.15 -13.18 -2.18
C LEU A 82 -6.83 -13.73 -3.56
N ALA A 83 -7.78 -13.56 -4.50
CA ALA A 83 -7.55 -13.83 -5.91
C ALA A 83 -6.33 -13.04 -6.42
N HIS A 84 -5.45 -13.72 -7.15
CA HIS A 84 -4.19 -13.15 -7.66
C HIS A 84 -4.40 -11.84 -8.43
N TRP A 85 -5.47 -11.77 -9.24
CA TRP A 85 -5.85 -10.58 -10.01
C TRP A 85 -6.18 -9.37 -9.13
N LEU A 86 -6.95 -9.57 -8.06
CA LEU A 86 -7.31 -8.49 -7.13
C LEU A 86 -6.09 -8.01 -6.34
N PHE A 87 -5.24 -8.94 -5.88
CA PHE A 87 -4.00 -8.60 -5.19
C PHE A 87 -3.06 -7.77 -6.09
N PHE A 88 -2.91 -8.18 -7.35
CA PHE A 88 -2.06 -7.47 -8.31
C PHE A 88 -2.61 -6.07 -8.62
N SER A 89 -3.94 -5.95 -8.80
CA SER A 89 -4.59 -4.66 -9.03
C SER A 89 -4.39 -3.70 -7.85
N LEU A 90 -4.53 -4.19 -6.62
CA LEU A 90 -4.27 -3.41 -5.40
C LEU A 90 -2.79 -2.99 -5.29
N CYS A 91 -1.86 -3.92 -5.56
CA CYS A 91 -0.43 -3.58 -5.61
C CYS A 91 -0.15 -2.51 -6.65
N LEU A 92 -0.72 -2.62 -7.84
CA LEU A 92 -0.55 -1.66 -8.92
C LEU A 92 -1.07 -0.28 -8.53
N LEU A 93 -2.29 -0.18 -7.96
CA LEU A 93 -2.81 1.08 -7.43
C LEU A 93 -1.90 1.68 -6.35
N THR A 94 -1.41 0.86 -5.42
CA THR A 94 -0.50 1.30 -4.36
C THR A 94 0.86 1.72 -4.89
N LEU A 95 1.32 1.13 -6.00
CA LEU A 95 2.57 1.44 -6.67
C LEU A 95 2.50 2.79 -7.40
N ILE A 96 1.39 3.07 -8.10
CA ILE A 96 1.18 4.33 -8.83
C ILE A 96 0.90 5.50 -7.88
N SER A 97 0.40 5.21 -6.67
CA SER A 97 0.12 6.19 -5.62
C SER A 97 1.35 7.00 -5.12
N GLY A 98 2.57 6.60 -5.47
CA GLY A 98 3.79 7.38 -5.24
C GLY A 98 4.34 7.38 -3.80
N GLY A 99 5.61 7.76 -3.64
CA GLY A 99 6.31 7.80 -2.34
C GLY A 99 6.58 6.41 -1.74
N MET A 100 6.35 6.26 -0.42
CA MET A 100 6.54 5.01 0.34
C MET A 100 5.66 3.84 -0.18
N GLY A 101 4.53 4.12 -0.83
CA GLY A 101 3.64 3.09 -1.38
C GLY A 101 4.31 2.19 -2.42
N PHE A 102 5.24 2.74 -3.20
CA PHE A 102 6.02 1.99 -4.20
C PHE A 102 6.86 0.89 -3.54
N VAL A 103 7.65 1.26 -2.53
CA VAL A 103 8.54 0.33 -1.81
C VAL A 103 7.73 -0.75 -1.11
N LEU A 104 6.61 -0.37 -0.49
CA LEU A 104 5.73 -1.30 0.23
C LEU A 104 5.00 -2.27 -0.72
N ALA A 105 4.57 -1.81 -1.90
CA ALA A 105 3.96 -2.68 -2.91
C ALA A 105 4.95 -3.73 -3.43
N ILE A 106 6.19 -3.33 -3.72
CA ILE A 106 7.24 -4.25 -4.15
C ILE A 106 7.55 -5.27 -3.06
N ALA A 107 7.68 -4.81 -1.81
CA ALA A 107 7.93 -5.70 -0.69
C ALA A 107 6.75 -6.69 -0.48
N ALA A 108 5.50 -6.25 -0.69
CA ALA A 108 4.33 -7.13 -0.64
C ALA A 108 4.37 -8.20 -1.74
N LEU A 109 4.78 -7.83 -2.96
CA LEU A 109 4.98 -8.78 -4.06
C LEU A 109 6.10 -9.78 -3.73
N MET A 110 7.25 -9.31 -3.25
CA MET A 110 8.37 -10.17 -2.89
C MET A 110 7.98 -11.18 -1.80
N VAL A 111 7.25 -10.75 -0.79
CA VAL A 111 6.77 -11.63 0.29
C VAL A 111 5.72 -12.64 -0.19
N ARG A 112 4.92 -12.26 -1.19
CA ARG A 112 3.95 -13.17 -1.84
C ARG A 112 4.66 -14.26 -2.66
N PHE A 113 5.73 -13.90 -3.37
CA PHE A 113 6.53 -14.81 -4.19
C PHE A 113 7.69 -15.47 -3.44
N TRP A 114 7.87 -15.16 -2.15
CA TRP A 114 8.91 -15.77 -1.34
C TRP A 114 8.64 -17.28 -1.23
N PRO A 115 9.54 -18.13 -1.75
CA PRO A 115 9.35 -19.58 -1.69
C PRO A 115 9.33 -20.06 -0.24
N ASP A 116 8.32 -20.85 0.13
CA ASP A 116 8.35 -21.60 1.39
C ASP A 116 9.45 -22.63 1.29
N ASN A 117 10.62 -22.29 1.82
CA ASN A 117 11.77 -23.18 1.87
C ASN A 117 11.53 -24.38 2.81
N ASP A 118 10.44 -24.39 3.59
CA ASP A 118 10.07 -25.45 4.53
C ASP A 118 9.76 -26.80 3.85
N ILE A 119 9.43 -26.82 2.55
CA ILE A 119 9.09 -28.06 1.84
C ILE A 119 10.34 -28.80 1.34
N LYS A 120 11.50 -28.15 1.25
CA LYS A 120 12.68 -28.75 0.60
C LYS A 120 13.55 -29.62 1.52
N ASN A 121 13.35 -29.57 2.84
CA ASN A 121 14.18 -30.29 3.79
C ASN A 121 13.54 -31.58 4.35
N SER A 122 12.34 -31.96 3.86
CA SER A 122 11.63 -33.19 4.27
C SER A 122 11.83 -34.36 3.31
N ASN A 123 12.51 -34.17 2.18
CA ASN A 123 12.76 -35.21 1.17
C ASN A 123 14.25 -35.49 0.99
N ALA A 124 15.08 -35.14 1.97
CA ALA A 124 16.51 -35.43 2.00
C ALA A 124 16.82 -36.45 3.10
N ASP A 125 15.99 -37.50 3.19
CA ASP A 125 16.28 -38.76 3.88
C ASP A 125 16.58 -39.84 2.84
#